data_AF-A0A2M7PHI4-F1
#
_entry.id   AF-A0A2M7PHI4-F1
#
_cell.length_a   1.000
_cell.length_b   1.000
_cell.length_c   1.000
_cell.angle_alpha   90.00
_cell.angle_beta   90.00
_cell.angle_gamma   90.00
#
_symmetry.space_group_name_H-M   'P 1'
#
loop_
_entity.id
_entity.type
_entity.pdbx_description
1 polymer ?
#
loop_
_entity_poly.entity_id
_entity_poly.type
_entity_poly.pdbx_seq_one_letter_code
_entity_poly.pdbx_strand_id
1 'polypeptide(L)'
;MRIVEGKPAGFTLLEVIISLTITSVMLVIIFGAMRVGVRAWEKGEQDLDERMRNRVVLDMMKRQLASIAFREQKEEGKNRFLSVKGDKTSLRFISNVALLTSNEFGVVFVRYTVEDDAESNGKKIEIIEKNFVFIDPEDDPDKFGMDDRLTILSGISDV
;
A
#
# COMPACT_ATOMS: atom_id res chain seq x y z
N MET A 1 -21.60 40.50 71.70
CA MET A 1 -21.12 39.72 70.54
C MET A 1 -22.14 39.92 69.42
N ARG A 2 -21.80 40.66 68.36
CA ARG A 2 -22.73 41.02 67.28
C ARG A 2 -22.21 40.36 66.00
N ILE A 3 -22.88 39.32 65.53
CA ILE A 3 -22.56 38.70 64.24
C ILE A 3 -23.17 39.61 63.17
N VAL A 4 -22.31 40.18 62.34
CA VAL A 4 -22.73 40.96 61.17
C VAL A 4 -22.89 39.97 60.03
N GLU A 5 -24.13 39.61 59.70
CA GLU A 5 -24.43 38.88 58.47
C GLU A 5 -24.15 39.79 57.28
N GLY A 6 -23.18 39.38 56.44
CA GLY A 6 -22.93 40.02 55.16
C GLY A 6 -24.06 39.72 54.18
N LYS A 7 -24.58 40.75 53.51
CA LYS A 7 -25.57 40.58 52.44
C LYS A 7 -25.00 39.71 51.31
N PRO A 8 -25.76 38.74 50.77
CA PRO A 8 -25.34 37.99 49.61
C PRO A 8 -25.17 38.94 48.41
N ALA A 9 -23.97 38.97 47.83
CA ALA A 9 -23.68 39.74 46.63
C ALA A 9 -24.30 39.00 45.42
N GLY A 10 -25.22 39.67 44.71
CA GLY A 10 -25.74 39.17 43.44
C GLY A 10 -24.75 39.43 42.31
N PHE A 11 -24.78 38.58 41.28
CA PHE A 11 -24.01 38.79 40.05
C PHE A 11 -24.44 40.09 39.38
N THR A 12 -23.46 40.88 38.95
CA THR A 12 -23.75 42.09 38.17
C THR A 12 -24.11 41.72 36.74
N LEU A 13 -24.95 42.53 36.09
CA LEU A 13 -25.29 42.33 34.67
C LEU A 13 -24.03 42.33 33.78
N LEU A 14 -23.03 43.13 34.15
CA LEU A 14 -21.73 43.18 33.48
C LEU A 14 -20.97 41.85 33.56
N GLU A 15 -20.98 41.21 34.73
CA GLU A 15 -20.30 39.94 34.98
C GLU A 15 -20.90 38.79 34.15
N VAL A 16 -22.23 38.77 34.01
CA VAL A 16 -22.93 37.79 33.17
C VAL A 16 -22.58 38.00 31.69
N ILE A 17 -22.53 39.24 31.21
CA ILE A 17 -22.19 39.54 29.82
C ILE A 17 -20.74 39.18 29.50
N ILE A 18 -19.79 39.48 30.40
CA ILE A 18 -18.38 39.12 30.21
C ILE A 18 -18.22 37.59 30.21
N SER A 19 -18.85 36.90 31.16
CA SER A 19 -18.78 35.43 31.24
C SER A 19 -19.34 34.76 29.99
N LEU A 20 -20.47 35.24 29.48
CA LEU A 20 -21.08 34.73 28.25
C LEU A 20 -20.20 35.01 27.03
N THR A 21 -19.56 36.19 26.98
CA THR A 21 -18.65 36.56 25.88
C THR A 21 -17.41 35.66 25.86
N ILE A 22 -16.77 35.47 27.01
CA ILE A 22 -15.60 34.59 27.14
C ILE A 22 -15.96 33.16 26.76
N THR A 23 -17.09 32.66 27.26
CA THR A 23 -17.57 31.31 26.93
C THR A 23 -17.79 31.14 25.43
N SER A 24 -18.41 32.14 24.78
CA SER A 24 -18.64 32.12 23.34
C SER A 24 -17.33 32.10 22.54
N VAL A 25 -16.35 32.92 22.95
CA VAL A 25 -15.01 32.94 22.33
C VAL A 25 -14.30 31.59 22.51
N MET A 26 -14.37 30.99 23.70
CA MET A 26 -13.79 29.67 23.96
C MET A 26 -14.38 28.60 23.05
N LEU A 27 -15.72 28.58 22.88
CA LEU A 27 -16.37 27.63 21.98
C LEU A 27 -15.90 27.82 20.54
N VAL A 28 -15.81 29.05 20.05
CA VAL A 28 -15.29 29.34 18.69
C VAL A 28 -13.89 28.81 18.51
N ILE A 29 -13.00 28.97 19.50
CA ILE A 29 -11.64 28.45 19.45
C ILE A 29 -11.63 26.92 19.43
N ILE A 30 -12.41 26.27 20.30
CA ILE A 30 -12.50 24.80 20.37
C ILE A 30 -13.02 24.23 19.05
N PHE A 31 -14.12 24.77 18.52
CA PHE A 31 -14.67 24.35 17.23
C PHE A 31 -13.71 24.64 16.07
N GLY A 32 -13.00 25.76 16.11
CA GLY A 32 -11.96 26.09 15.14
C GLY A 32 -10.83 25.07 15.15
N ALA A 33 -10.28 24.75 16.33
CA ALA A 33 -9.25 23.75 16.51
C ALA A 33 -9.71 22.34 16.08
N MET A 34 -10.92 21.94 16.46
CA MET A 34 -11.50 20.65 16.06
C MET A 34 -11.65 20.54 14.54
N ARG A 35 -12.14 21.60 13.88
CA ARG A 35 -12.27 21.65 12.41
C ARG A 35 -10.93 21.54 11.71
N VAL A 36 -9.89 22.21 12.23
CA VAL A 36 -8.53 22.10 11.72
C VAL A 36 -7.98 20.69 11.93
N GLY A 37 -8.20 20.10 13.10
CA GLY A 37 -7.80 18.72 13.41
C GLY A 37 -8.42 17.69 12.46
N VAL A 38 -9.73 17.77 12.23
CA VAL A 38 -10.43 16.87 11.28
C VAL A 38 -9.87 17.01 9.87
N ARG A 39 -9.67 18.23 9.38
CA ARG A 39 -9.09 18.46 8.04
C ARG A 39 -7.65 17.99 7.93
N ALA A 40 -6.87 18.13 8.99
CA ALA A 40 -5.50 17.64 9.04
C ALA A 40 -5.46 16.10 9.03
N TRP A 41 -6.38 15.46 9.75
CA TRP A 41 -6.55 14.00 9.73
C TRP A 41 -6.96 13.50 8.35
N GLU A 42 -7.99 14.08 7.74
CA GLU A 42 -8.45 13.73 6.39
C GLU A 42 -7.34 13.88 5.34
N LYS A 43 -6.57 14.98 5.41
CA LYS A 43 -5.40 15.18 4.52
C LYS A 43 -4.26 14.21 4.81
N GLY A 44 -4.03 13.87 6.08
CA GLY A 44 -3.03 12.89 6.48
C GLY A 44 -3.38 11.50 5.96
N GLU A 45 -4.63 11.08 6.10
CA GLU A 45 -5.12 9.80 5.59
C GLU A 45 -5.02 9.74 4.06
N GLN A 46 -5.38 10.82 3.36
CA GLN A 46 -5.29 10.89 1.91
C GLN A 46 -3.84 10.76 1.39
N ASP A 47 -2.86 11.39 2.04
CA ASP A 47 -1.42 11.23 1.67
C ASP A 47 -0.87 9.85 2.07
N LEU A 48 -1.42 9.23 3.11
CA LEU A 48 -1.07 7.86 3.50
C LEU A 48 -1.63 6.82 2.51
N ASP A 49 -2.87 6.95 2.07
CA ASP A 49 -3.56 5.98 1.22
C ASP A 49 -2.89 5.80 -0.15
N GLU A 50 -2.49 6.90 -0.80
CA GLU A 50 -1.81 6.83 -2.11
C GLU A 50 -0.45 6.13 -2.02
N ARG A 51 0.25 6.26 -0.88
CA ARG A 51 1.54 5.62 -0.63
C ARG A 51 1.40 4.18 -0.13
N MET A 52 0.32 3.88 0.58
CA MET A 52 0.14 2.59 1.24
C MET A 52 -0.08 1.46 0.24
N ARG A 53 -0.85 1.69 -0.84
CA ARG A 53 -1.04 0.68 -1.90
C ARG A 53 0.31 0.26 -2.51
N ASN A 54 1.12 1.24 -2.91
CA ASN A 54 2.43 0.96 -3.50
C ASN A 54 3.36 0.26 -2.51
N ARG A 55 3.32 0.64 -1.23
CA ARG A 55 4.11 0.02 -0.18
C ARG A 55 3.74 -1.45 0.04
N VAL A 56 2.45 -1.78 0.05
CA VAL A 56 1.97 -3.16 0.23
C VAL A 56 2.44 -4.04 -0.94
N VAL A 57 2.28 -3.57 -2.18
CA VAL A 57 2.71 -4.33 -3.37
C VAL A 57 4.23 -4.53 -3.38
N LEU A 58 5.00 -3.49 -3.04
CA LEU A 58 6.46 -3.61 -2.93
C LEU A 58 6.88 -4.60 -1.83
N ASP A 59 6.18 -4.65 -0.70
CA ASP A 59 6.45 -5.64 0.36
C ASP A 59 6.16 -7.07 -0.12
N MET A 60 5.05 -7.27 -0.84
CA MET A 60 4.71 -8.53 -1.48
C MET A 60 5.78 -8.99 -2.48
N MET A 61 6.20 -8.10 -3.40
CA MET A 61 7.27 -8.38 -4.35
C MET A 61 8.58 -8.74 -3.63
N LYS A 62 8.95 -7.99 -2.59
CA LYS A 62 10.14 -8.26 -1.77
C LYS A 62 10.09 -9.64 -1.13
N ARG A 63 8.95 -10.04 -0.56
CA ARG A 63 8.77 -11.38 0.03
C ARG A 63 8.92 -12.48 -1.01
N GLN A 64 8.37 -12.27 -2.20
CA GLN A 64 8.45 -13.27 -3.28
C GLN A 64 9.87 -13.41 -3.82
N LEU A 65 10.59 -12.29 -3.98
CA LEU A 65 12.02 -12.25 -4.35
C LEU A 65 12.91 -12.85 -3.27
N ALA A 66 12.65 -12.57 -2.00
CA ALA A 66 13.38 -13.16 -0.88
C ALA A 66 13.18 -14.68 -0.78
N SER A 67 12.08 -15.19 -1.35
CA SER A 67 11.71 -16.61 -1.35
C SER A 67 12.06 -17.31 -2.66
N ILE A 68 13.00 -16.76 -3.45
CA ILE A 68 13.51 -17.43 -4.66
C ILE A 68 14.04 -18.81 -4.28
N ALA A 69 13.48 -19.84 -4.93
CA ALA A 69 13.94 -21.20 -4.80
C ALA A 69 15.07 -21.45 -5.81
N PHE A 70 16.32 -21.44 -5.34
CA PHE A 70 17.45 -21.86 -6.17
C PHE A 70 17.48 -23.38 -6.24
N ARG A 71 17.23 -23.94 -7.43
CA ARG A 71 17.47 -25.36 -7.71
C ARG A 71 18.61 -25.44 -8.72
N GLU A 72 19.80 -25.79 -8.25
CA GLU A 72 20.89 -26.19 -9.13
C GLU A 72 20.54 -27.54 -9.76
N GLN A 73 20.62 -27.65 -11.09
CA GLN A 73 20.57 -28.96 -11.74
C GLN A 73 21.70 -29.08 -12.77
N LYS A 74 22.51 -30.12 -12.57
CA LYS A 74 23.46 -30.64 -13.54
C LYS A 74 22.70 -31.58 -14.49
N GLU A 75 22.26 -31.08 -15.64
CA GLU A 75 22.02 -31.98 -16.78
C GLU A 75 22.08 -31.23 -18.11
N GLU A 76 22.87 -31.78 -19.03
CA GLU A 76 23.09 -31.24 -20.37
C GLU A 76 21.81 -31.29 -21.20
N GLY A 77 21.32 -30.12 -21.58
CA GLY A 77 20.59 -29.95 -22.84
C GLY A 77 19.09 -29.67 -22.76
N LYS A 78 18.40 -29.93 -21.64
CA LYS A 78 16.96 -29.68 -21.54
C LYS A 78 16.51 -29.33 -20.11
N ASN A 79 16.62 -28.06 -19.71
CA ASN A 79 15.73 -27.50 -18.66
C ASN A 79 15.83 -25.97 -18.55
N ARG A 80 14.86 -25.24 -19.12
CA ARG A 80 14.87 -23.76 -19.19
C ARG A 80 14.25 -23.07 -17.96
N PHE A 81 13.57 -23.82 -17.08
CA PHE A 81 12.72 -23.27 -16.02
C PHE A 81 13.44 -22.91 -14.72
N LEU A 82 14.62 -23.47 -14.46
CA LEU A 82 15.23 -23.46 -13.11
C LEU A 82 16.22 -22.31 -12.87
N SER A 83 16.45 -21.44 -13.85
CA SER A 83 17.38 -20.31 -13.71
C SER A 83 16.63 -19.00 -13.56
N VAL A 84 17.05 -18.18 -12.58
CA VAL A 84 16.66 -16.78 -12.52
C VAL A 84 17.16 -16.12 -13.81
N LYS A 85 16.24 -15.55 -14.59
CA LYS A 85 16.54 -14.83 -15.84
C LYS A 85 15.84 -13.49 -15.83
N GLY A 86 16.58 -12.44 -16.14
CA GLY A 86 16.02 -11.11 -16.32
C GLY A 86 16.71 -10.36 -17.44
N ASP A 87 16.03 -9.34 -17.93
CA ASP A 87 16.53 -8.35 -18.88
C ASP A 87 16.25 -6.94 -18.31
N LYS A 88 16.24 -5.90 -19.15
CA LYS A 88 16.00 -4.51 -18.72
C LYS A 88 14.57 -4.26 -18.23
N THR A 89 13.60 -5.05 -18.65
CA THR A 89 12.17 -4.85 -18.40
C THR A 89 11.46 -6.09 -17.87
N SER A 90 12.14 -7.23 -17.76
CA SER A 90 11.55 -8.47 -17.24
C SER A 90 12.44 -9.17 -16.24
N LEU A 91 11.83 -9.82 -15.25
CA LEU A 91 12.51 -10.69 -14.30
C LEU A 91 11.67 -11.94 -14.05
N ARG A 92 12.29 -13.11 -14.19
CA ARG A 92 11.65 -14.41 -14.09
C ARG A 92 12.42 -15.33 -13.18
N PHE A 93 11.68 -16.02 -12.32
CA PHE A 93 12.26 -16.92 -11.32
C PHE A 93 11.20 -17.87 -10.77
N ILE A 94 11.66 -18.78 -9.93
CA ILE A 94 10.81 -19.69 -9.17
C ILE A 94 10.78 -19.21 -7.71
N SER A 95 9.59 -19.13 -7.12
CA SER A 95 9.40 -18.75 -5.72
C SER A 95 8.67 -19.84 -4.94
N ASN A 96 8.96 -19.96 -3.66
CA ASN A 96 8.19 -20.79 -2.72
C ASN A 96 6.94 -20.06 -2.18
N VAL A 97 6.71 -18.81 -2.60
CA VAL A 97 5.60 -17.97 -2.15
C VAL A 97 4.79 -17.53 -3.35
N ALA A 98 3.50 -17.85 -3.33
CA ALA A 98 2.49 -17.32 -4.24
C ALA A 98 2.00 -15.94 -3.76
N LEU A 99 1.81 -15.02 -4.69
CA LEU A 99 1.17 -13.72 -4.46
C LEU A 99 -0.27 -13.69 -4.99
N LEU A 100 -0.56 -14.48 -6.03
CA LEU A 100 -1.89 -14.55 -6.61
C LEU A 100 -2.71 -15.64 -5.92
N THR A 101 -3.94 -15.31 -5.51
CA THR A 101 -4.89 -16.26 -4.89
C THR A 101 -5.24 -17.43 -5.80
N SER A 102 -4.98 -17.33 -7.10
CA SER A 102 -5.11 -18.44 -8.06
C SER A 102 -4.15 -19.60 -7.77
N ASN A 103 -3.09 -19.40 -6.99
CA ASN A 103 -2.14 -20.44 -6.59
C ASN A 103 -2.20 -20.65 -5.08
N GLU A 104 -2.95 -21.65 -4.64
CA GLU A 104 -3.19 -21.90 -3.21
C GLU A 104 -2.02 -22.58 -2.47
N PHE A 105 -1.09 -23.22 -3.19
CA PHE A 105 0.01 -23.97 -2.58
C PHE A 105 1.15 -24.25 -3.55
N GLY A 106 2.35 -24.48 -2.99
CA GLY A 106 3.49 -25.02 -3.71
C GLY A 106 4.44 -23.97 -4.28
N VAL A 107 5.30 -24.44 -5.17
CA VAL A 107 6.32 -23.63 -5.82
C VAL A 107 5.69 -22.98 -7.05
N VAL A 108 5.90 -21.68 -7.25
CA VAL A 108 5.33 -20.93 -8.37
C VAL A 108 6.42 -20.40 -9.29
N PHE A 109 6.15 -20.46 -10.59
CA PHE A 109 6.87 -19.67 -11.57
C PHE A 109 6.32 -18.25 -11.56
N VAL A 110 7.22 -17.27 -11.54
CA VAL A 110 6.88 -15.86 -11.47
C VAL A 110 7.58 -15.13 -12.61
N ARG A 111 6.85 -14.24 -13.27
CA ARG A 111 7.39 -13.24 -14.19
C ARG A 111 6.85 -11.87 -13.83
N TYR A 112 7.77 -10.95 -13.58
CA TYR A 112 7.49 -9.53 -13.58
C TYR A 112 7.85 -8.93 -14.94
N THR A 113 6.98 -8.08 -15.46
CA THR A 113 7.23 -7.31 -16.69
C THR A 113 6.88 -5.85 -16.44
N VAL A 114 7.79 -4.97 -16.82
CA VAL A 114 7.60 -3.53 -16.81
C VAL A 114 7.20 -3.11 -18.21
N GLU A 115 6.04 -2.50 -18.32
CA GLU A 115 5.47 -1.99 -19.57
C GLU A 115 5.10 -0.52 -19.42
N ASP A 116 5.04 0.20 -20.53
CA ASP A 116 4.57 1.59 -20.52
C ASP A 116 3.05 1.62 -20.27
N ASP A 117 2.65 2.51 -19.38
CA ASP A 117 1.28 2.79 -19.01
C ASP A 117 0.74 3.90 -19.91
N ALA A 118 -0.03 3.50 -20.92
CA ALA A 118 -0.64 4.40 -21.89
C ALA A 118 -1.65 5.38 -21.27
N GLU A 119 -2.20 5.08 -20.08
CA GLU A 119 -3.17 5.93 -19.39
C GLU A 119 -2.50 6.96 -18.47
N SER A 120 -1.35 6.60 -17.88
CA SER A 120 -0.68 7.41 -16.85
C SER A 120 0.57 8.15 -17.30
N ASN A 121 1.02 8.00 -18.57
CA ASN A 121 2.32 8.50 -19.04
C ASN A 121 3.47 8.06 -18.10
N GLY A 122 3.43 6.80 -17.68
CA GLY A 122 4.35 6.23 -16.69
C GLY A 122 4.60 4.73 -16.88
N LYS A 123 5.23 4.13 -15.88
CA LYS A 123 5.49 2.70 -15.61
C LYS A 123 4.26 1.90 -15.17
N LYS A 124 3.92 0.78 -15.80
CA LYS A 124 3.13 -0.29 -15.13
C LYS A 124 3.96 -1.56 -14.91
N ILE A 125 3.68 -2.27 -13.83
CA ILE A 125 4.26 -3.57 -13.53
C ILE A 125 3.15 -4.61 -13.60
N GLU A 126 3.37 -5.61 -14.44
CA GLU A 126 2.52 -6.77 -14.59
C GLU A 126 3.21 -7.99 -13.97
N ILE A 127 2.41 -8.85 -13.33
CA ILE A 127 2.83 -10.14 -12.83
C ILE A 127 2.09 -11.26 -13.56
N ILE A 128 2.84 -12.31 -13.87
CA ILE A 128 2.32 -13.61 -14.27
C ILE A 128 2.80 -14.63 -13.25
N GLU A 129 1.87 -15.39 -12.70
CA GLU A 129 2.17 -16.45 -11.74
C GLU A 129 1.50 -17.75 -12.16
N LYS A 130 2.28 -18.83 -12.26
CA LYS A 130 1.76 -20.17 -12.52
C LYS A 130 2.32 -21.17 -11.52
N ASN A 131 1.47 -22.04 -11.00
CA ASN A 131 1.92 -23.14 -10.18
C ASN A 131 2.87 -24.05 -10.97
N PHE A 132 4.03 -24.34 -10.40
CA PHE A 132 5.03 -25.20 -11.01
C PHE A 132 4.51 -26.62 -11.25
N VAL A 133 3.55 -27.09 -10.44
CA VAL A 133 2.92 -28.41 -10.61
C VAL A 133 2.13 -28.52 -11.92
N PHE A 134 1.60 -27.41 -12.45
CA PHE A 134 0.82 -27.38 -13.68
C PHE A 134 1.63 -26.97 -14.92
N ILE A 135 2.96 -26.90 -14.80
CA ILE A 135 3.85 -26.53 -15.89
C ILE A 135 4.46 -27.80 -16.49
N ASP A 136 4.28 -28.00 -17.80
CA ASP A 136 5.00 -29.04 -18.52
C ASP A 136 6.48 -28.63 -18.67
N PRO A 137 7.45 -29.49 -18.29
CA PRO A 137 8.88 -29.23 -18.50
C PRO A 137 9.31 -29.06 -19.97
N GLU A 138 8.47 -29.40 -20.93
CA GLU A 138 8.71 -29.16 -22.36
C GLU A 138 8.17 -27.82 -22.85
N ASP A 139 7.31 -27.15 -22.07
CA ASP A 139 6.72 -25.88 -22.46
C ASP A 139 7.77 -24.78 -22.61
N ASP A 140 7.42 -23.75 -23.37
CA ASP A 140 8.21 -22.54 -23.38
C ASP A 140 7.81 -21.63 -22.21
N PRO A 141 8.67 -21.41 -21.20
CA PRO A 141 8.37 -20.47 -20.14
C PRO A 141 8.06 -19.10 -20.71
N ASP A 142 8.75 -18.64 -21.77
CA ASP A 142 8.54 -17.36 -22.43
C ASP A 142 7.10 -17.17 -22.92
N LYS A 143 6.38 -18.24 -23.22
CA LYS A 143 4.99 -18.20 -23.69
C LYS A 143 3.93 -18.29 -22.60
N PHE A 144 4.30 -18.47 -21.33
CA PHE A 144 3.31 -18.57 -20.26
C PHE A 144 2.53 -17.29 -20.04
N GLY A 145 1.21 -17.46 -19.91
CA GLY A 145 0.32 -16.51 -19.23
C GLY A 145 0.25 -15.14 -19.89
N MET A 146 0.33 -15.07 -21.23
CA MET A 146 0.04 -13.83 -21.96
C MET A 146 -1.39 -13.31 -21.69
N ASP A 147 -2.31 -14.21 -21.33
CA ASP A 147 -3.74 -13.91 -21.07
C ASP A 147 -4.06 -13.62 -19.59
N ASP A 148 -3.28 -14.18 -18.65
CA ASP A 148 -3.48 -14.04 -17.19
C ASP A 148 -2.54 -13.00 -16.56
N ARG A 149 -2.32 -11.88 -17.25
CA ARG A 149 -1.49 -10.79 -16.73
C ARG A 149 -2.29 -9.95 -15.74
N LEU A 150 -1.78 -9.83 -14.52
CA LEU A 150 -2.34 -8.92 -13.54
C LEU A 150 -1.45 -7.68 -13.38
N THR A 151 -2.03 -6.50 -13.58
CA THR A 151 -1.37 -5.23 -13.25
C THR A 151 -1.36 -5.04 -11.74
N ILE A 152 -0.18 -4.98 -11.14
CA ILE A 152 -0.01 -4.82 -9.68
C ILE A 152 0.37 -3.39 -9.30
N LEU A 153 1.01 -2.64 -10.20
CA LEU A 153 1.35 -1.24 -10.04
C LEU A 153 1.19 -0.50 -11.37
N SER A 154 0.72 0.75 -11.30
CA SER A 154 0.55 1.66 -12.44
C SER A 154 1.04 3.06 -12.06
N GLY A 155 1.35 3.88 -13.07
CA GLY A 155 1.80 5.26 -12.88
C GLY A 155 3.14 5.47 -12.18
N ILE A 156 4.07 4.52 -12.29
CA ILE A 156 5.42 4.67 -11.72
C ILE A 156 6.26 5.61 -12.60
N SER A 157 6.77 6.72 -12.06
CA SER A 157 7.72 7.56 -12.79
C SER A 157 9.09 6.88 -12.92
N ASP A 158 9.76 7.04 -14.07
CA ASP A 158 11.16 6.61 -14.22
C ASP A 158 12.03 7.40 -13.22
N VAL A 159 12.83 6.67 -12.43
CA VAL A 159 13.80 7.23 -11.47
C VAL A 159 15.13 7.50 -12.17
#